data_AF-A0A0D2D1E4-F1
#
_entry.id   AF-A0A0D2D1E4-F1
#
_cell.length_a   1.000
_cell.length_b   1.000
_cell.length_c   1.000
_cell.angle_alpha   90.00
_cell.angle_beta   90.00
_cell.angle_gamma   90.00
#
_symmetry.space_group_name_H-M   'P 1'
#
loop_
_entity.id
_entity.type
_entity.pdbx_description
1 polymer ?
#
loop_
_entity_poly.entity_id
_entity_poly.type
_entity_poly.pdbx_seq_one_letter_code
_entity_poly.pdbx_strand_id
1 'polypeptide(L)'
;MAALSSFFKVGSAFALITGTSDVLLGVGIVERTTGVSFPVNSAAAVFADSQIRFLGGMWAGWGAMLWWASNDLRTRRVPLAILGAVMVLSGIGRSISGVLHGFGSGLVVGATAVELVVPPVIWIFGRW
;
A
#
# COMPACT_ATOMS: atom_id res chain seq x y z
N MET A 1 -15.80 -10.61 14.05
CA MET A 1 -16.22 -9.65 13.01
C MET A 1 -15.89 -8.21 13.37
N ALA A 2 -16.30 -7.69 14.54
CA ALA A 2 -15.97 -6.32 14.95
C ALA A 2 -14.45 -6.03 14.96
N ALA A 3 -13.64 -6.90 15.58
CA ALA A 3 -12.18 -6.74 15.61
C ALA A 3 -11.53 -6.70 14.21
N LEU A 4 -12.00 -7.54 13.28
CA LEU A 4 -11.50 -7.59 11.91
C LEU A 4 -11.92 -6.33 11.11
N SER A 5 -13.13 -5.82 11.34
CA SER A 5 -13.57 -4.55 10.78
C SER A 5 -12.69 -3.39 11.29
N SER A 6 -12.43 -3.33 12.61
CA SER A 6 -11.54 -2.33 13.19
C SER A 6 -10.12 -2.41 12.62
N PHE A 7 -9.57 -3.62 12.47
CA PHE A 7 -8.27 -3.83 11.84
C PHE A 7 -8.21 -3.24 10.42
N PHE A 8 -9.22 -3.51 9.59
CA PHE A 8 -9.27 -2.94 8.25
C PHE A 8 -9.45 -1.42 8.23
N LYS A 9 -10.18 -0.85 9.20
CA LYS A 9 -10.31 0.60 9.33
C LYS A 9 -8.99 1.27 9.68
N VAL A 10 -8.18 0.66 10.55
CA VAL A 10 -6.82 1.14 10.84
C VAL A 10 -5.95 1.09 9.60
N GLY A 11 -5.93 -0.05 8.89
CA GLY A 11 -5.18 -0.18 7.64
C GLY A 11 -5.63 0.80 6.55
N SER A 12 -6.94 1.05 6.47
CA SER A 12 -7.52 2.03 5.56
C SER A 12 -7.10 3.46 5.90
N ALA A 13 -7.17 3.86 7.17
CA ALA A 13 -6.74 5.18 7.62
C ALA A 13 -5.26 5.40 7.30
N PHE A 14 -4.42 4.40 7.57
CA PHE A 14 -3.01 4.41 7.17
C PHE A 14 -2.86 4.65 5.66
N ALA A 15 -3.56 3.86 4.84
CA ALA A 15 -3.47 3.96 3.39
C ALA A 15 -3.92 5.33 2.84
N LEU A 16 -5.01 5.87 3.40
CA LEU A 16 -5.52 7.20 3.06
C LEU A 16 -4.50 8.30 3.40
N ILE A 17 -3.93 8.26 4.61
CA ILE A 17 -2.97 9.27 5.08
C ILE A 17 -1.70 9.22 4.25
N THR A 18 -1.08 8.05 4.09
CA THR A 18 0.20 7.95 3.36
C THR A 18 0.00 8.16 1.86
N GLY A 19 -1.06 7.59 1.27
CA GLY A 19 -1.34 7.78 -0.16
C GLY A 19 -1.63 9.22 -0.51
N THR A 20 -2.39 9.94 0.33
CA THR A 20 -2.62 11.38 0.15
C THR A 20 -1.33 12.18 0.34
N SER A 21 -0.47 11.78 1.27
CA SER A 21 0.84 12.40 1.45
C SER A 21 1.71 12.24 0.20
N ASP A 22 1.72 11.07 -0.43
CA ASP A 22 2.45 10.81 -1.68
C ASP A 22 1.91 11.65 -2.84
N VAL A 23 0.57 11.81 -2.95
CA VAL A 23 -0.06 12.70 -3.95
C VAL A 23 0.38 14.15 -3.77
N LEU A 24 0.46 14.64 -2.54
CA LEU A 24 0.79 16.03 -2.27
C LEU A 24 2.30 16.29 -2.41
N LEU A 25 3.13 15.38 -1.89
CA LEU A 25 4.58 15.59 -1.76
C LEU A 25 5.39 15.07 -2.95
N GLY A 26 4.89 14.10 -3.71
CA GLY A 26 5.61 13.52 -4.86
C GLY A 26 6.99 13.00 -4.48
N VAL A 27 8.02 13.24 -5.31
CA VAL A 27 9.41 12.83 -5.01
C VAL A 27 9.97 13.42 -3.71
N GLY A 28 9.37 14.47 -3.17
CA GLY A 28 9.75 15.03 -1.88
C GLY A 28 9.64 14.04 -0.72
N ILE A 29 8.80 12.99 -0.84
CA ILE A 29 8.74 11.92 0.17
C ILE A 29 10.00 11.05 0.16
N VAL A 30 10.64 10.88 -1.00
CA VAL A 30 11.86 10.05 -1.14
C VAL A 30 13.01 10.69 -0.37
N GLU A 31 13.21 11.99 -0.52
CA GLU A 31 14.25 12.71 0.22
C GLU A 31 13.99 12.67 1.73
N ARG A 32 12.73 12.85 2.17
CA ARG A 32 12.38 12.78 3.60
C ARG A 32 12.57 11.39 4.23
N THR A 33 12.41 10.33 3.44
CA THR A 33 12.46 8.95 3.94
C THR A 33 13.84 8.32 3.80
N THR A 34 14.61 8.72 2.78
CA THR A 34 15.92 8.14 2.47
C THR A 34 17.09 9.06 2.77
N GLY A 35 16.85 10.38 2.93
CA GLY A 35 17.90 11.39 3.01
C GLY A 35 18.60 11.67 1.69
N VAL A 36 18.19 11.03 0.60
CA VAL A 36 18.80 11.18 -0.73
C VAL A 36 17.97 12.16 -1.56
N SER A 37 18.61 13.24 -1.99
CA SER A 37 17.98 14.24 -2.85
C SER A 37 17.77 13.67 -4.25
N PHE A 38 16.55 13.81 -4.78
CA PHE A 38 16.21 13.40 -6.13
C PHE A 38 16.27 14.65 -7.04
N PRO A 39 17.19 14.73 -8.02
CA PRO A 39 17.41 15.95 -8.80
C PRO A 39 16.18 16.24 -9.68
N VAL A 40 15.33 17.16 -9.21
CA VAL A 40 14.01 17.52 -9.77
C VAL A 40 14.04 18.03 -11.21
N ASN A 41 15.22 18.39 -11.71
CA ASN A 41 15.47 18.83 -13.07
C ASN A 41 15.82 17.69 -14.05
N SER A 42 15.89 16.44 -13.59
CA SER A 42 16.13 15.29 -14.47
C SER A 42 14.82 14.70 -14.99
N ALA A 43 14.82 14.18 -16.23
CA ALA A 43 13.66 13.48 -16.80
C ALA A 43 13.23 12.27 -15.94
N ALA A 44 14.19 11.58 -15.32
CA ALA A 44 13.92 10.49 -14.39
C ALA A 44 13.18 10.97 -13.13
N ALA A 45 13.52 12.14 -12.57
CA ALA A 45 12.82 12.72 -11.43
C ALA A 45 11.40 13.15 -11.77
N VAL A 46 11.18 13.76 -12.94
CA VAL A 46 9.83 14.12 -13.41
C VAL A 46 8.96 12.87 -13.57
N PHE A 47 9.51 11.81 -14.16
CA PHE A 47 8.81 10.54 -14.30
C PHE A 47 8.51 9.91 -12.93
N ALA A 48 9.50 9.85 -12.03
CA ALA A 48 9.32 9.32 -10.69
C ALA A 48 8.28 10.10 -9.87
N ASP A 49 8.26 11.43 -9.99
CA ASP A 49 7.27 12.29 -9.30
C ASP A 49 5.84 11.96 -9.76
N SER A 50 5.63 11.88 -11.07
CA SER A 50 4.35 11.46 -11.64
C SER A 50 3.94 10.07 -11.15
N GLN A 51 4.86 9.11 -11.15
CA GLN A 51 4.59 7.75 -10.69
C GLN A 51 4.25 7.69 -9.18
N ILE A 52 4.97 8.42 -8.33
CA ILE A 52 4.71 8.48 -6.89
C ILE A 52 3.33 9.08 -6.62
N ARG A 53 2.98 10.19 -7.28
CA ARG A 53 1.66 10.82 -7.09
C ARG A 53 0.53 9.92 -7.57
N PHE A 54 0.70 9.28 -8.73
CA PHE A 54 -0.27 8.33 -9.26
C PHE A 54 -0.49 7.14 -8.31
N LEU A 55 0.61 6.51 -7.86
CA LEU A 55 0.56 5.38 -6.93
C LEU A 55 -0.02 5.80 -5.57
N GLY A 56 0.30 6.99 -5.09
CA GLY A 56 -0.29 7.58 -3.89
C GLY A 56 -1.82 7.71 -4.00
N GLY A 57 -2.31 8.19 -5.15
CA GLY A 57 -3.74 8.29 -5.41
C GLY A 57 -4.43 6.92 -5.44
N MET A 58 -3.80 5.94 -6.10
CA MET A 58 -4.29 4.56 -6.11
C MET A 58 -4.29 3.93 -4.72
N TRP A 59 -3.26 4.21 -3.91
CA TRP A 59 -3.15 3.71 -2.54
C TRP A 59 -4.18 4.34 -1.60
N ALA A 60 -4.42 5.64 -1.70
CA ALA A 60 -5.50 6.31 -0.98
C ALA A 60 -6.88 5.77 -1.40
N GLY A 61 -7.09 5.55 -2.71
CA GLY A 61 -8.31 4.94 -3.23
C GLY A 61 -8.52 3.51 -2.73
N TRP A 62 -7.46 2.71 -2.67
CA TRP A 62 -7.48 1.37 -2.06
C TRP A 62 -7.89 1.45 -0.59
N GLY A 63 -7.33 2.43 0.16
CA GLY A 63 -7.73 2.71 1.54
C GLY A 63 -9.21 3.06 1.67
N ALA A 64 -9.74 3.96 0.85
CA ALA A 64 -11.16 4.32 0.85
C ALA A 64 -12.06 3.10 0.58
N MET A 65 -11.71 2.29 -0.41
CA MET A 65 -12.46 1.08 -0.75
C MET A 65 -12.40 0.03 0.37
N LEU A 66 -11.24 -0.11 1.03
CA LEU A 66 -11.11 -0.96 2.20
C LEU A 66 -11.99 -0.47 3.36
N TRP A 67 -12.04 0.84 3.62
CA TRP A 67 -12.92 1.40 4.64
C TRP A 67 -14.37 1.03 4.34
N TRP A 68 -14.80 1.29 3.10
CA TRP A 68 -16.15 0.98 2.66
C TRP A 68 -16.45 -0.51 2.84
N ALA A 69 -15.59 -1.40 2.33
CA ALA A 69 -15.78 -2.83 2.44
C ALA A 69 -15.78 -3.32 3.91
N SER A 70 -14.99 -2.68 4.78
CA SER A 70 -14.89 -3.02 6.20
C SER A 70 -16.19 -2.83 7.00
N ASN A 71 -17.11 -2.00 6.51
CA ASN A 71 -18.39 -1.73 7.19
C ASN A 71 -19.40 -2.87 7.03
N ASP A 72 -19.24 -3.73 6.03
CA ASP A 72 -20.05 -4.94 5.87
C ASP A 72 -19.23 -6.07 5.23
N LEU A 73 -18.48 -6.76 6.09
CA LEU A 73 -17.57 -7.83 5.69
C LEU A 73 -18.27 -9.03 5.07
N ARG A 74 -19.54 -9.29 5.43
CA ARG A 74 -20.27 -10.49 4.96
C ARG A 74 -20.77 -10.30 3.54
N THR A 75 -21.32 -9.13 3.24
CA THR A 75 -21.88 -8.83 1.92
C THR A 75 -20.78 -8.38 0.93
N ARG A 76 -19.67 -7.80 1.42
CA ARG A 76 -18.62 -7.21 0.59
C ARG A 76 -17.34 -8.07 0.50
N ARG A 77 -17.48 -9.40 0.60
CA ARG A 77 -16.35 -10.34 0.54
C ARG A 77 -15.58 -10.29 -0.78
N VAL A 78 -16.27 -10.16 -1.90
CA VAL A 78 -15.62 -10.12 -3.23
C VAL A 78 -14.74 -8.87 -3.37
N PRO A 79 -15.21 -7.65 -3.07
CA PRO A 79 -14.33 -6.49 -2.98
C PRO A 79 -13.14 -6.67 -2.05
N LEU A 80 -13.32 -7.26 -0.86
CA LEU A 80 -12.22 -7.54 0.06
C LEU A 80 -11.20 -8.52 -0.53
N ALA A 81 -11.66 -9.55 -1.23
CA ALA A 81 -10.80 -10.51 -1.93
C ALA A 81 -9.94 -9.82 -3.00
N ILE A 82 -10.55 -8.93 -3.78
CA ILE A 82 -9.85 -8.16 -4.82
C ILE A 82 -8.81 -7.23 -4.18
N LEU A 83 -9.17 -6.50 -3.13
CA LEU A 83 -8.23 -5.64 -2.40
C LEU A 83 -7.05 -6.44 -1.84
N GLY A 84 -7.33 -7.64 -1.31
CA GLY A 84 -6.31 -8.57 -0.84
C GLY A 84 -5.40 -9.09 -1.95
N ALA A 85 -5.96 -9.48 -3.10
CA ALA A 85 -5.19 -9.94 -4.26
C ALA A 85 -4.30 -8.84 -4.83
N VAL A 86 -4.80 -7.60 -4.92
CA VAL A 86 -4.01 -6.43 -5.31
C VAL A 86 -2.85 -6.20 -4.34
N MET A 87 -3.08 -6.37 -3.03
CA MET A 87 -2.03 -6.26 -2.02
C MET A 87 -0.94 -7.33 -2.20
N VAL A 88 -1.33 -8.60 -2.43
CA VAL A 88 -0.37 -9.68 -2.71
C VAL A 88 0.45 -9.38 -3.97
N LEU A 89 -0.20 -8.89 -5.04
CA LEU A 89 0.48 -8.51 -6.27
C LEU A 89 1.50 -7.37 -6.03
N SER A 90 1.16 -6.39 -5.19
CA SER A 90 2.11 -5.35 -4.74
C SER A 90 3.31 -5.98 -4.01
N GLY A 91 3.07 -6.90 -3.07
CA GLY A 91 4.12 -7.61 -2.35
C GLY A 91 5.05 -8.43 -3.25
N ILE A 92 4.53 -9.04 -4.31
CA ILE A 92 5.34 -9.71 -5.34
C ILE A 92 6.24 -8.70 -6.04
N GLY A 93 5.69 -7.56 -6.48
CA GLY A 93 6.47 -6.49 -7.11
C GLY A 93 7.59 -5.96 -6.20
N ARG A 94 7.29 -5.72 -4.91
CA ARG A 94 8.31 -5.34 -3.92
C ARG A 94 9.35 -6.42 -3.70
N SER A 95 8.95 -7.69 -3.69
CA SER A 95 9.89 -8.81 -3.53
C SER A 95 10.84 -8.92 -4.71
N ILE A 96 10.34 -8.76 -5.95
CA ILE A 96 11.18 -8.73 -7.15
C ILE A 96 12.19 -7.59 -7.06
N SER A 97 11.73 -6.37 -6.73
CA SER A 97 12.64 -5.23 -6.56
C SER A 97 13.66 -5.45 -5.45
N GLY A 98 13.23 -5.98 -4.31
CA GLY A 98 14.09 -6.28 -3.17
C GLY A 98 15.16 -7.34 -3.46
N VAL A 99 14.83 -8.35 -4.27
CA VAL A 99 15.79 -9.37 -4.73
C VAL A 99 16.78 -8.78 -5.74
N LEU A 100 16.32 -7.94 -6.66
CA LEU A 100 17.17 -7.38 -7.72
C LEU A 100 18.08 -6.23 -7.25
N HIS A 101 17.57 -5.38 -6.33
CA HIS A 101 18.22 -4.11 -5.96
C HIS A 101 18.45 -3.97 -4.44
N GLY A 102 17.99 -4.93 -3.63
CA GLY A 102 17.94 -4.81 -2.18
C GLY A 102 16.67 -4.11 -1.66
N PHE A 103 16.26 -4.43 -0.44
CA PHE A 103 15.03 -3.88 0.15
C PHE A 103 15.15 -2.43 0.64
N GLY A 104 16.36 -1.88 0.75
CA GLY A 104 16.63 -0.49 1.15
C GLY A 104 16.30 -0.13 2.60
N SER A 105 15.36 -0.80 3.27
CA SER A 105 15.07 -0.61 4.70
C SER A 105 14.30 -1.79 5.31
N GLY A 106 14.41 -1.96 6.63
CA GLY A 106 13.60 -2.94 7.37
C GLY A 106 12.09 -2.67 7.32
N LEU A 107 11.69 -1.40 7.14
CA LEU A 107 10.27 -1.03 6.96
C LEU A 107 9.70 -1.62 5.68
N VAL A 108 10.44 -1.56 4.57
CA VAL A 108 10.01 -2.15 3.28
C VAL A 108 9.94 -3.67 3.37
N VAL A 109 10.87 -4.31 4.09
CA VAL A 109 10.80 -5.76 4.36
C VAL A 109 9.51 -6.11 5.13
N GLY A 110 9.23 -5.39 6.21
CA GLY A 110 8.02 -5.59 7.01
C GLY A 110 6.73 -5.38 6.20
N ALA A 111 6.68 -4.31 5.40
CA ALA A 111 5.55 -4.03 4.52
C ALA A 111 5.36 -5.15 3.48
N THR A 112 6.43 -5.62 2.85
CA THR A 112 6.39 -6.72 1.88
C THR A 112 5.86 -8.01 2.51
N ALA A 113 6.31 -8.33 3.73
CA ALA A 113 5.80 -9.49 4.47
C ALA A 113 4.30 -9.36 4.78
N VAL A 114 3.85 -8.18 5.21
CA VAL A 114 2.43 -7.90 5.43
C VAL A 114 1.62 -8.09 4.15
N GLU A 115 2.10 -7.54 3.03
CA GLU A 115 1.43 -7.63 1.73
C GLU A 115 1.24 -9.07 1.25
N LEU A 116 2.24 -9.93 1.46
CA LEU A 116 2.22 -11.33 1.02
C LEU A 116 1.47 -12.25 1.98
N VAL A 117 1.49 -11.98 3.29
CA VAL A 117 0.99 -12.91 4.31
C VAL A 117 -0.39 -12.55 4.81
N VAL A 118 -0.65 -11.27 5.09
CA VAL A 118 -1.89 -10.85 5.76
C VAL A 118 -3.13 -11.15 4.91
N PRO A 119 -3.19 -10.81 3.61
CA PRO A 119 -4.39 -11.10 2.82
C PRO A 119 -4.70 -12.60 2.70
N PRO A 120 -3.75 -13.52 2.41
CA PRO A 120 -4.04 -14.95 2.39
C PRO A 120 -4.49 -15.50 3.75
N VAL A 121 -3.84 -15.10 4.84
CA VAL A 121 -4.23 -15.51 6.19
C VAL A 121 -5.66 -15.05 6.51
N ILE A 122 -5.96 -13.79 6.23
CA ILE A 122 -7.31 -13.22 6.42
C ILE A 122 -8.33 -13.90 5.50
N TRP A 123 -7.98 -14.28 4.29
CA TRP A 123 -8.89 -15.00 3.39
C TRP A 123 -9.22 -16.41 3.91
N ILE A 124 -8.20 -17.16 4.33
CA ILE A 124 -8.32 -18.56 4.79
C ILE A 124 -9.02 -18.64 6.16
N PHE A 125 -8.66 -17.76 7.10
CA PHE A 125 -9.14 -17.81 8.48
C PHE A 125 -10.20 -16.77 8.81
N GLY A 126 -10.43 -15.83 7.89
CA GLY A 126 -11.53 -14.89 7.99
C GLY A 126 -12.82 -15.68 7.97
N ARG A 127 -13.46 -15.78 9.14
CA ARG A 127 -14.78 -16.41 9.28
C ARG A 127 -15.81 -15.44 8.73
N TRP A 128 -15.87 -15.36 7.39
CA TRP A 128 -16.76 -14.48 6.68
C TRP A 128 -18.17 -15.01 6.74
#